data_AF-A0ABD6W9W9-F1
#
_entry.id   AF-A0ABD6W9W9-F1
#
_cell.length_a   1.000
_cell.length_b   1.000
_cell.length_c   1.000
_cell.angle_alpha   90.00
_cell.angle_beta   90.00
_cell.angle_gamma   90.00
#
_symmetry.space_group_name_H-M   'P 1'
#
loop_
_entity.id
_entity.type
_entity.pdbx_description
1 polymer ?
#
loop_
_entity_poly.entity_id
_entity_poly.type
_entity_poly.pdbx_seq_one_letter_code
_entity_poly.pdbx_strand_id
1 'polypeptide(L)'
;MRVLAARYPGNDGVAAFELGGALDSAGHQAEAAIEYERALSAGLDDERRARLSIQYASTLRNLGRLDEAIALLVDAAPHPAVGAAREVFLALALHSAGRADEALRVALEVLAPTLPRYQRSVRAYAADLTEAEQ
;
A
#
# COMPACT_ATOMS: atom_id res chain seq x y z
N MET A 1 -5.01 -22.57 -5.29
CA MET A 1 -5.35 -21.65 -4.19
C MET A 1 -6.82 -21.70 -3.78
N ARG A 2 -7.80 -21.40 -4.65
CA ARG A 2 -9.25 -21.39 -4.29
C ARG A 2 -9.74 -22.63 -3.51
N VAL A 3 -9.45 -23.84 -4.01
CA VAL A 3 -9.87 -25.10 -3.35
C VAL A 3 -9.26 -25.28 -1.96
N LEU A 4 -8.00 -24.87 -1.78
CA LEU A 4 -7.32 -24.96 -0.49
C LEU A 4 -7.86 -23.95 0.51
N ALA A 5 -8.06 -22.70 0.09
CA ALA A 5 -8.66 -21.66 0.93
C ALA A 5 -10.10 -22.03 1.35
N ALA A 6 -10.89 -22.64 0.47
CA ALA A 6 -12.24 -23.11 0.83
C ALA A 6 -12.22 -24.30 1.79
N ARG A 7 -11.24 -25.22 1.66
CA ARG A 7 -11.13 -26.42 2.50
C ARG A 7 -10.52 -26.13 3.87
N TYR A 8 -9.69 -25.10 3.96
CA TYR A 8 -8.99 -24.68 5.18
C TYR A 8 -9.05 -23.16 5.32
N PRO A 9 -10.25 -22.59 5.57
CA PRO A 9 -10.44 -21.14 5.57
C PRO A 9 -9.72 -20.43 6.73
N GLY A 10 -9.49 -21.13 7.84
CA GLY A 10 -9.04 -20.51 9.09
C GLY A 10 -10.11 -19.54 9.64
N ASN A 11 -9.81 -18.91 10.77
CA ASN A 11 -10.58 -17.77 11.30
C ASN A 11 -9.74 -16.49 11.38
N ASP A 12 -8.49 -16.56 10.93
CA ASP A 12 -7.42 -15.56 11.07
C ASP A 12 -7.12 -14.85 9.75
N GLY A 13 -8.01 -14.95 8.76
CA GLY A 13 -7.91 -14.26 7.47
C GLY A 13 -6.77 -14.73 6.56
N VAL A 14 -5.90 -15.65 6.99
CA VAL A 14 -4.68 -16.03 6.25
C VAL A 14 -5.03 -16.66 4.90
N ALA A 15 -6.00 -17.57 4.87
CA ALA A 15 -6.41 -18.23 3.63
C ALA A 15 -6.97 -17.24 2.60
N ALA A 16 -7.74 -16.24 3.06
CA ALA A 16 -8.28 -15.20 2.21
C ALA A 16 -7.18 -14.25 1.70
N PHE A 17 -6.21 -13.90 2.55
CA PHE A 17 -5.05 -13.09 2.15
C PHE A 17 -4.22 -13.77 1.06
N GLU A 18 -3.87 -15.05 1.25
CA GLU A 18 -3.08 -15.80 0.27
C GLU A 18 -3.84 -16.04 -1.04
N LEU A 19 -5.17 -16.23 -0.96
CA LEU A 19 -6.01 -16.31 -2.13
C LEU A 19 -6.07 -14.96 -2.89
N GLY A 20 -6.23 -13.85 -2.17
CA GLY A 20 -6.19 -12.50 -2.73
C GLY A 20 -4.90 -12.24 -3.50
N GLY A 21 -3.75 -12.55 -2.90
CA GLY A 21 -2.43 -12.43 -3.57
C GLY A 21 -2.31 -13.27 -4.83
N ALA A 22 -2.80 -14.51 -4.80
CA ALA A 22 -2.80 -15.37 -5.98
C ALA A 22 -3.73 -14.86 -7.10
N LEU A 23 -4.86 -14.26 -6.75
CA LEU A 23 -5.81 -13.68 -7.71
C LEU A 23 -5.25 -12.41 -8.36
N ASP A 24 -4.67 -11.50 -7.57
CA ASP A 24 -4.05 -10.27 -8.08
C ASP A 24 -2.89 -10.60 -9.04
N SER A 25 -2.02 -11.54 -8.64
CA SER A 25 -0.92 -12.02 -9.49
C SER A 25 -1.39 -12.67 -10.81
N ALA A 26 -2.61 -13.20 -10.83
CA ALA A 26 -3.24 -13.77 -12.02
C ALA A 26 -4.08 -12.77 -12.83
N GLY A 27 -4.10 -11.49 -12.43
CA GLY A 27 -4.85 -10.42 -13.10
C GLY A 27 -6.34 -10.36 -12.73
N HIS A 28 -6.79 -11.15 -11.75
CA HIS A 28 -8.17 -11.18 -11.28
C HIS A 28 -8.42 -10.18 -10.14
N GLN A 29 -8.16 -8.90 -10.42
CA GLN A 29 -8.06 -7.84 -9.40
C GLN A 29 -9.37 -7.59 -8.63
N ALA A 30 -10.51 -7.64 -9.31
CA ALA A 30 -11.81 -7.48 -8.66
C ALA A 30 -12.11 -8.61 -7.66
N GLU A 31 -11.73 -9.85 -8.00
CA GLU A 31 -11.86 -10.99 -7.08
C GLU A 31 -10.84 -10.91 -5.95
N ALA A 32 -9.61 -10.47 -6.24
CA ALA A 32 -8.58 -10.26 -5.24
C ALA A 32 -9.02 -9.26 -4.16
N ALA A 33 -9.65 -8.14 -4.56
CA ALA A 33 -10.18 -7.14 -3.63
C ALA A 33 -11.17 -7.74 -2.62
N ILE A 34 -12.09 -8.60 -3.08
CA ILE A 34 -13.06 -9.28 -2.21
C ILE A 34 -12.35 -10.14 -1.15
N GLU A 35 -11.32 -10.89 -1.55
CA GLU A 35 -10.59 -11.75 -0.62
C GLU A 35 -9.71 -10.95 0.35
N TYR A 36 -9.15 -9.81 -0.08
CA TYR A 36 -8.45 -8.90 0.83
C TYR A 36 -9.38 -8.25 1.86
N GLU A 37 -10.58 -7.82 1.47
CA GLU A 37 -11.60 -7.30 2.38
C GLU A 37 -12.01 -8.35 3.43
N ARG A 38 -12.17 -9.61 3.01
CA ARG A 38 -12.42 -10.74 3.92
C ARG A 38 -11.27 -10.97 4.89
N ALA A 39 -10.03 -10.95 4.41
CA ALA A 39 -8.85 -11.14 5.25
C ALA A 39 -8.72 -10.02 6.30
N LEU A 40 -8.97 -8.77 5.93
CA LEU A 40 -9.00 -7.64 6.86
C LEU A 40 -10.07 -7.81 7.94
N SER A 41 -11.26 -8.26 7.56
CA SER A 41 -12.41 -8.45 8.46
C SER A 41 -12.20 -9.61 9.44
N ALA A 42 -11.55 -10.69 9.00
CA ALA A 42 -11.21 -11.83 9.85
C ALA A 42 -10.06 -11.54 10.83
N GLY A 43 -9.22 -10.57 10.50
CA GLY A 43 -8.11 -10.12 11.34
C GLY A 43 -6.84 -10.93 11.07
N LEU A 44 -5.76 -10.23 10.76
CA LEU A 44 -4.42 -10.78 10.54
C LEU A 44 -3.47 -10.32 11.65
N ASP A 45 -2.39 -11.07 11.86
CA ASP A 45 -1.22 -10.57 12.58
C ASP A 45 -0.63 -9.31 11.90
N ASP A 46 0.15 -8.54 12.65
CA ASP A 46 0.65 -7.23 12.22
C ASP A 46 1.51 -7.32 10.95
N GLU A 47 2.30 -8.38 10.81
CA GLU A 47 3.19 -8.58 9.66
C GLU A 47 2.38 -8.82 8.38
N ARG A 48 1.40 -9.72 8.44
CA ARG A 48 0.49 -10.01 7.33
C ARG A 48 -0.40 -8.82 7.02
N ARG A 49 -0.88 -8.09 8.03
CA ARG A 49 -1.66 -6.87 7.84
C ARG A 49 -0.87 -5.80 7.09
N ALA A 50 0.41 -5.62 7.40
CA ALA A 50 1.30 -4.70 6.69
C ALA A 50 1.55 -5.13 5.23
N ARG A 51 1.71 -6.43 4.96
CA ARG A 51 1.80 -6.93 3.58
C ARG A 51 0.49 -6.80 2.81
N LEU A 52 -0.64 -7.02 3.48
CA LEU A 52 -1.96 -6.91 2.88
C LEU A 52 -2.24 -5.46 2.47
N SER A 53 -1.96 -4.47 3.33
CA SER A 53 -2.26 -3.07 3.01
C SER A 53 -1.59 -2.61 1.71
N ILE A 54 -0.34 -3.01 1.47
CA ILE A 54 0.40 -2.70 0.23
C ILE A 54 -0.22 -3.39 -0.99
N GLN A 55 -0.45 -4.71 -0.90
CA GLN A 55 -0.98 -5.47 -2.03
C GLN A 55 -2.41 -5.04 -2.37
N TYR A 56 -3.24 -4.86 -1.36
CA TYR A 56 -4.62 -4.45 -1.54
C TYR A 56 -4.70 -3.01 -2.07
N ALA A 57 -3.90 -2.08 -1.56
CA ALA A 57 -3.86 -0.73 -2.13
C ALA A 57 -3.39 -0.71 -3.59
N SER A 58 -2.43 -1.56 -3.97
CA SER A 58 -2.05 -1.73 -5.37
C SER A 58 -3.20 -2.25 -6.23
N THR A 59 -3.94 -3.24 -5.71
CA THR A 59 -5.15 -3.77 -6.36
C THR A 59 -6.21 -2.68 -6.54
N LEU A 60 -6.52 -1.92 -5.48
CA LEU A 60 -7.46 -0.80 -5.50
C LEU A 60 -7.05 0.27 -6.52
N ARG A 61 -5.77 0.64 -6.55
CA ARG A 61 -5.23 1.60 -7.51
C ARG A 61 -5.46 1.15 -8.95
N ASN A 62 -5.18 -0.12 -9.25
CA ASN A 62 -5.35 -0.69 -10.59
C ASN A 62 -6.84 -0.79 -10.99
N LEU A 63 -7.75 -0.93 -10.02
CA LEU A 63 -9.19 -0.87 -10.22
C LEU A 63 -9.75 0.58 -10.32
N GLY A 64 -8.91 1.60 -10.21
CA GLY A 64 -9.32 3.01 -10.20
C GLY A 64 -9.96 3.49 -8.90
N ARG A 65 -9.94 2.67 -7.83
CA ARG A 65 -10.42 3.02 -6.48
C ARG A 65 -9.33 3.79 -5.71
N LEU A 66 -8.96 4.94 -6.24
CA LEU A 66 -7.74 5.67 -5.83
C LEU A 66 -7.81 6.21 -4.40
N ASP A 67 -8.95 6.81 -4.01
CA ASP A 67 -9.12 7.37 -2.66
C ASP A 67 -9.04 6.28 -1.58
N GLU A 68 -9.61 5.10 -1.86
CA GLU A 68 -9.54 3.95 -0.95
C GLU A 68 -8.12 3.39 -0.84
N ALA A 69 -7.37 3.35 -1.95
CA ALA A 69 -5.96 2.96 -1.94
C ALA A 69 -5.12 3.92 -1.08
N ILE A 70 -5.35 5.22 -1.23
CA ILE A 70 -4.66 6.26 -0.45
C ILE A 70 -5.00 6.12 1.04
N ALA A 71 -6.30 6.06 1.38
CA ALA A 71 -6.75 5.94 2.77
C ALA A 71 -6.15 4.70 3.45
N LEU A 72 -6.18 3.54 2.77
CA LEU A 72 -5.61 2.31 3.29
C LEU A 72 -4.11 2.42 3.61
N LEU A 73 -3.34 3.12 2.77
CA LEU A 73 -1.90 3.30 2.97
C LEU A 73 -1.55 4.39 4.00
N VAL A 74 -2.41 5.40 4.15
CA VAL A 74 -2.29 6.42 5.20
C VAL A 74 -2.58 5.82 6.57
N ASP A 75 -3.62 4.99 6.69
CA ASP A 75 -4.03 4.38 7.96
C ASP A 75 -3.16 3.18 8.37
N ALA A 76 -2.44 2.57 7.43
CA ALA A 76 -1.58 1.43 7.71
C ALA A 76 -0.36 1.83 8.57
N ALA A 77 -0.14 1.08 9.65
CA ALA A 77 1.03 1.28 10.50
C ALA A 77 2.34 0.91 9.76
N PRO A 78 3.45 1.65 9.99
CA PRO A 78 4.77 1.23 9.56
C PRO A 78 5.13 -0.14 10.16
N HIS A 79 5.76 -1.02 9.37
CA HIS A 79 6.18 -2.33 9.86
C HIS A 79 7.52 -2.75 9.23
N PRO A 80 8.50 -3.29 10.01
CA PRO A 80 9.81 -3.66 9.48
C PRO A 80 9.78 -4.66 8.32
N ALA A 81 8.81 -5.58 8.31
CA ALA A 81 8.66 -6.58 7.25
C ALA A 81 8.36 -5.99 5.86
N VAL A 82 7.93 -4.72 5.78
CA VAL A 82 7.66 -4.04 4.52
C VAL A 82 8.51 -2.79 4.32
N GLY A 83 9.31 -2.38 5.32
CA GLY A 83 10.16 -1.19 5.26
C GLY A 83 9.41 0.03 4.76
N ALA A 84 9.98 0.73 3.79
CA ALA A 84 9.38 1.92 3.18
C ALA A 84 8.39 1.63 2.04
N ALA A 85 8.00 0.37 1.83
CA ALA A 85 7.11 0.01 0.73
C ALA A 85 5.73 0.66 0.89
N ARG A 86 5.23 0.88 2.11
CA ARG A 86 3.96 1.60 2.35
C ARG A 86 3.99 2.98 1.69
N GLU A 87 5.03 3.76 1.97
CA GLU A 87 5.19 5.11 1.45
C GLU A 87 5.42 5.14 -0.07
N VAL A 88 6.17 4.17 -0.62
CA VAL A 88 6.36 4.05 -2.08
C VAL A 88 5.02 3.80 -2.78
N PHE A 89 4.20 2.88 -2.26
CA PHE A 89 2.88 2.61 -2.84
C PHE A 89 1.91 3.78 -2.62
N LEU A 90 2.07 4.55 -1.54
CA LEU A 90 1.28 5.77 -1.29
C LEU A 90 1.61 6.83 -2.35
N ALA A 91 2.89 7.05 -2.65
CA ALA A 91 3.30 7.95 -3.73
C ALA A 91 2.70 7.52 -5.08
N LEU A 92 2.70 6.22 -5.41
CA LEU A 92 2.08 5.71 -6.65
C LEU A 92 0.56 5.94 -6.70
N ALA A 93 -0.13 5.76 -5.57
CA ALA A 93 -1.58 6.00 -5.48
C ALA A 93 -1.91 7.50 -5.62
N LEU A 94 -1.16 8.37 -4.93
CA LEU A 94 -1.27 9.84 -5.05
C LEU A 94 -1.04 10.31 -6.48
N HIS A 95 0.03 9.81 -7.14
CA HIS A 95 0.32 10.14 -8.53
C HIS A 95 -0.83 9.72 -9.46
N SER A 96 -1.36 8.50 -9.28
CA SER A 96 -2.50 8.02 -10.07
C SER A 96 -3.75 8.87 -9.88
N ALA A 97 -3.90 9.50 -8.71
CA ALA A 97 -4.99 10.43 -8.39
C ALA A 97 -4.73 11.87 -8.89
N GLY A 98 -3.64 12.12 -9.62
CA GLY A 98 -3.27 13.46 -10.09
C GLY A 98 -2.63 14.35 -9.03
N ARG A 99 -2.35 13.83 -7.84
CA ARG A 99 -1.70 14.56 -6.71
C ARG A 99 -0.19 14.45 -6.81
N ALA A 100 0.37 14.94 -7.93
CA ALA A 100 1.76 14.68 -8.33
C ALA A 100 2.79 15.26 -7.33
N ASP A 101 2.56 16.46 -6.82
CA ASP A 101 3.47 17.12 -5.86
C ASP A 101 3.52 16.37 -4.53
N GLU A 102 2.35 15.93 -4.02
CA GLU A 102 2.26 15.11 -2.82
C GLU A 102 2.93 13.74 -3.01
N ALA A 103 2.76 13.13 -4.18
CA ALA A 103 3.43 11.88 -4.52
C ALA A 103 4.96 12.02 -4.52
N LEU A 104 5.48 13.07 -5.16
CA LEU A 104 6.90 13.34 -5.22
C LEU A 104 7.46 13.66 -3.83
N ARG A 105 6.73 14.44 -3.03
CA ARG A 105 7.09 14.73 -1.64
C ARG A 105 7.29 13.44 -0.84
N VAL A 106 6.31 12.52 -0.86
CA VAL A 106 6.41 11.24 -0.14
C VAL A 106 7.63 10.44 -0.60
N ALA A 107 7.88 10.35 -1.91
CA ALA A 107 9.03 9.62 -2.44
C ALA A 107 10.37 10.24 -1.99
N LEU A 108 10.49 11.56 -1.98
CA LEU A 108 11.70 12.26 -1.54
C LEU A 108 11.92 12.12 -0.03
N GLU A 109 10.86 12.19 0.77
CA GLU A 109 10.94 12.01 2.23
C GLU A 109 11.41 10.59 2.59
N VAL A 110 11.00 9.57 1.84
CA VAL A 110 11.45 8.18 1.99
C VAL A 110 12.92 8.00 1.60
N LEU A 111 13.36 8.64 0.52
CA LEU A 111 14.73 8.50 0.01
C LEU A 111 15.73 9.31 0.84
N ALA A 112 15.33 10.46 1.39
CA ALA A 112 16.25 11.37 2.07
C ALA A 112 17.14 10.70 3.15
N PRO A 113 16.62 9.82 4.04
CA PRO A 113 17.44 9.12 5.03
C PRO A 113 18.47 8.15 4.43
N THR A 114 18.26 7.66 3.20
CA THR A 114 19.16 6.70 2.55
C THR A 114 20.31 7.36 1.79
N LEU A 115 20.28 8.69 1.64
CA LEU A 115 21.29 9.41 0.87
C LEU A 115 22.57 9.63 1.70
N PRO A 116 23.77 9.39 1.13
CA PRO A 116 25.03 9.68 1.82
C PRO A 116 25.31 11.19 1.98
N ARG A 117 24.64 12.04 1.19
CA ARG A 117 24.77 13.51 1.18
C ARG A 117 23.48 14.16 0.66
N TYR A 118 23.35 15.48 0.81
CA TYR A 118 22.20 16.29 0.36
C TYR A 118 20.86 15.99 1.04
N GLN A 119 20.84 15.27 2.16
CA GLN A 119 19.61 14.94 2.91
C GLN A 119 18.80 16.19 3.26
N ARG A 120 19.47 17.24 3.77
CA ARG A 120 18.84 18.52 4.11
C ARG A 120 18.20 19.19 2.89
N SER A 121 18.91 19.22 1.76
CA SER A 121 18.42 19.86 0.54
C SER A 121 17.22 19.11 -0.03
N VAL A 122 17.28 17.77 -0.07
CA VAL A 122 16.15 16.95 -0.53
C VAL A 122 14.92 17.13 0.37
N ARG A 123 15.10 17.19 1.69
CA ARG A 123 13.98 17.49 2.61
C ARG A 123 13.39 18.88 2.39
N ALA A 124 14.21 19.88 2.10
CA ALA A 124 13.72 21.22 1.78
C ALA A 124 12.87 21.21 0.50
N TYR A 125 13.39 20.64 -0.60
CA TYR A 125 12.61 20.52 -1.83
C TYR A 125 11.33 19.71 -1.65
N ALA A 126 11.33 18.67 -0.82
CA ALA A 126 10.13 17.91 -0.52
C ALA A 126 9.06 18.75 0.19
N ALA A 127 9.44 19.64 1.10
CA ALA A 127 8.53 20.56 1.76
C ALA A 127 7.94 21.58 0.78
N ASP A 128 8.80 22.20 -0.04
CA ASP A 128 8.44 23.23 -1.02
C ASP A 128 7.38 22.76 -2.04
N LEU A 129 7.29 21.46 -2.32
CA LEU A 129 6.29 20.90 -3.26
C LEU A 129 4.84 21.11 -2.82
N THR A 130 4.59 21.29 -1.52
CA THR A 130 3.21 21.34 -0.98
C THR A 130 2.97 22.55 -0.07
N GLU A 131 4.03 23.29 0.24
CA GLU A 131 3.93 24.63 0.81
C GLU A 131 3.67 25.59 -0.35
N ALA A 132 2.41 26.03 -0.52
CA ALA A 132 2.09 27.04 -1.52
C ALA A 132 3.02 28.26 -1.37
N GLU A 133 3.49 28.82 -2.49
CA GLU A 133 4.08 30.17 -2.49
C GLU A 133 3.08 31.11 -1.82
N GLN A 134 3.45 31.63 -0.64
CA GLN A 134 2.70 32.68 0.05
C GLN A 134 2.69 33.96 -0.77
#